data_AF-A0A1G4Z1L4-F1
#
_entry.id   AF-A0A1G4Z1L4-F1
#
_cell.length_a   1.000
_cell.length_b   1.000
_cell.length_c   1.000
_cell.angle_alpha   90.00
_cell.angle_beta   90.00
_cell.angle_gamma   90.00
#
_symmetry.space_group_name_H-M   'P 1'
#
loop_
_entity.id
_entity.type
_entity.pdbx_description
1 polymer ?
#
loop_
_entity_poly.entity_id
_entity_poly.type
_entity_poly.pdbx_seq_one_letter_code
_entity_poly.pdbx_strand_id
1 'polypeptide(L)'
;MIVDRALTALLAAAAVTAVALTGCSSGSSTSPEADVPQLEAGLVTQQSYVYGLGETPSGEAPNGAHLITPHTHQQLLDVQVTDVLDQSTASLLGLGSGSDTPRAAPEGADVVVASLSVRDLSSPFETGETPLVFELVVGEQRTPVPGAFGEYSYAGAPSPGFWLSPDMTLVVVAPEDQPVWFAVTDEGRTARMDLRTGTLSDDADTAAGLAYYSGRFGDLGGASGSAAGTATDLLGQYAPVDVTVGLSYAERGFTLSPWLPGQGWVAAGRLWGSVFADLELTGQYAPAIGVTTSSDQVFGLAGADGAVMAPLPESVEVSGTDTFGSLSGTIGVGAVWDLPADFAGGTLTTSLDGAWTVLGNPATFTGAPVTVAPVAFTVPR
;
A
#
# COMPACT_ATOMS: atom_id res chain seq x y z
N MET A 1 6.48 -68.91 -20.92
CA MET A 1 7.65 -68.15 -21.42
C MET A 1 8.22 -67.44 -20.21
N ILE A 2 9.21 -67.88 -19.42
CA ILE A 2 10.44 -68.66 -19.63
C ILE A 2 11.21 -68.25 -20.90
N VAL A 3 12.32 -67.52 -20.72
CA VAL A 3 13.72 -67.94 -21.03
C VAL A 3 14.61 -66.69 -21.29
N ASP A 4 15.75 -66.67 -20.57
CA ASP A 4 17.08 -66.07 -20.83
C ASP A 4 17.27 -64.57 -21.12
N ARG A 5 18.05 -63.84 -20.31
CA ARG A 5 19.53 -63.85 -20.14
C ARG A 5 20.29 -63.48 -21.42
N ALA A 6 20.87 -62.29 -21.43
CA ALA A 6 22.16 -62.06 -22.07
C ALA A 6 22.97 -61.04 -21.26
N LEU A 7 24.09 -61.53 -20.78
CA LEU A 7 25.11 -60.90 -19.95
C LEU A 7 26.30 -60.65 -20.89
N THR A 8 26.77 -59.41 -21.03
CA THR A 8 28.12 -59.17 -21.57
C THR A 8 28.78 -58.02 -20.82
N ALA A 9 29.87 -58.38 -20.16
CA ALA A 9 30.75 -57.56 -19.35
C ALA A 9 31.71 -56.70 -20.17
N LEU A 10 32.30 -55.68 -19.55
CA LEU A 10 33.74 -55.35 -19.53
C LEU A 10 33.94 -54.18 -18.54
N LEU A 11 34.60 -54.36 -17.38
CA LEU A 11 36.02 -54.05 -17.10
C LEU A 11 36.48 -52.68 -17.64
N ALA A 12 37.26 -51.84 -16.97
CA ALA A 12 37.83 -51.68 -15.64
C ALA A 12 38.82 -50.51 -15.81
N ALA A 13 38.89 -49.54 -14.88
CA ALA A 13 40.11 -48.76 -14.61
C ALA A 13 39.88 -47.89 -13.39
N ALA A 14 40.31 -48.40 -12.24
CA ALA A 14 40.66 -47.57 -11.10
C ALA A 14 41.96 -46.84 -11.44
N ALA A 15 41.95 -45.51 -11.36
CA ALA A 15 43.17 -44.72 -11.24
C ALA A 15 43.09 -43.99 -9.89
N VAL A 16 43.70 -44.63 -8.88
CA VAL A 16 44.08 -44.01 -7.63
C VAL A 16 45.30 -43.14 -7.94
N THR A 17 45.12 -41.82 -7.93
CA THR A 17 46.24 -40.88 -7.92
C THR A 17 46.34 -40.29 -6.52
N ALA A 18 47.13 -40.96 -5.69
CA ALA A 18 47.66 -40.37 -4.48
C ALA A 18 48.69 -39.31 -4.89
N VAL A 19 48.36 -38.03 -4.73
CA VAL A 19 49.35 -36.96 -4.73
C VAL A 19 49.67 -36.63 -3.28
N ALA A 20 50.94 -36.80 -2.98
CA ALA A 20 51.55 -36.64 -1.68
C ALA A 20 51.46 -35.21 -1.16
N LEU A 21 51.27 -35.12 0.15
CA LEU A 21 51.46 -33.95 0.99
C LEU A 21 52.85 -33.32 0.76
N THR A 22 52.85 -32.08 0.29
CA THR A 22 53.86 -31.09 0.69
C THR A 22 53.16 -30.08 1.57
N GLY A 23 53.48 -30.12 2.87
CA GLY A 23 53.02 -29.14 3.83
C GLY A 23 53.56 -27.76 3.47
N CYS A 24 52.66 -26.87 3.08
CA CYS A 24 52.76 -25.48 3.48
C CYS A 24 51.95 -25.37 4.76
N SER A 25 52.64 -25.20 5.89
CA SER A 25 52.02 -24.64 7.07
C SER A 25 51.54 -23.22 6.72
N SER A 26 50.27 -23.06 6.38
CA SER A 26 49.53 -21.88 6.84
C SER A 26 49.39 -22.12 8.35
N GLY A 27 50.41 -21.82 9.15
CA GLY A 27 50.64 -20.42 9.42
C GLY A 27 49.34 -19.88 10.01
N SER A 28 48.87 -20.50 11.10
CA SER A 28 47.98 -19.88 12.05
C SER A 28 48.71 -18.63 12.52
N SER A 29 48.55 -17.58 11.72
CA SER A 29 48.90 -16.22 12.04
C SER A 29 47.97 -15.85 13.17
N THR A 30 48.38 -16.21 14.40
CA THR A 30 47.98 -15.52 15.62
C THR A 30 48.63 -14.14 15.62
N SER A 31 48.45 -13.38 14.53
CA SER A 31 48.37 -11.94 14.69
C SER A 31 47.20 -11.75 15.65
N PRO A 32 47.37 -11.04 16.77
CA PRO A 32 46.20 -10.64 17.54
C PRO A 32 45.26 -10.02 16.52
N GLU A 33 44.06 -10.58 16.41
CA GLU A 33 42.96 -9.99 15.69
C GLU A 33 42.94 -8.54 16.17
N ALA A 34 43.42 -7.62 15.32
CA ALA A 34 43.62 -6.25 15.74
C ALA A 34 42.25 -5.78 16.19
N ASP A 35 42.09 -5.43 17.48
CA ASP A 35 40.80 -5.13 18.11
C ASP A 35 39.98 -4.26 17.16
N VAL A 36 39.06 -4.92 16.44
CA VAL A 36 38.26 -4.25 15.43
C VAL A 36 37.39 -3.28 16.21
N PRO A 37 37.41 -1.97 15.89
CA PRO A 37 36.66 -1.01 16.68
C PRO A 37 35.18 -1.40 16.72
N GLN A 38 34.66 -1.52 17.94
CA GLN A 38 33.28 -1.91 18.18
C GLN A 38 32.33 -0.74 17.94
N LEU A 39 31.19 -1.04 17.33
CA LEU A 39 30.07 -0.12 17.23
C LEU A 39 29.29 -0.09 18.55
N GLU A 40 28.67 1.04 18.84
CA GLU A 40 27.76 1.17 19.97
C GLU A 40 26.40 0.53 19.64
N ALA A 41 25.75 -0.07 20.65
CA ALA A 41 24.42 -0.65 20.51
C ALA A 41 23.36 0.41 20.17
N GLY A 42 22.37 0.03 19.35
CA GLY A 42 21.28 0.89 18.91
C GLY A 42 21.42 1.35 17.45
N LEU A 43 20.72 2.43 17.08
CA LEU A 43 20.83 3.06 15.77
C LEU A 43 22.18 3.77 15.64
N VAL A 44 23.05 3.26 14.78
CA VAL A 44 24.41 3.78 14.56
C VAL A 44 24.41 4.89 13.52
N THR A 45 23.74 4.67 12.39
CA THR A 45 23.60 5.69 11.34
C THR A 45 22.32 5.51 10.54
N GLN A 46 21.86 6.62 9.97
CA GLN A 46 20.74 6.72 9.04
C GLN A 46 21.19 7.58 7.86
N GLN A 47 20.96 7.09 6.65
CA GLN A 47 21.20 7.85 5.42
C GLN A 47 19.95 7.82 4.55
N SER A 48 19.44 9.00 4.16
CA SER A 48 18.29 9.14 3.26
C SER A 48 18.77 9.61 1.89
N TYR A 49 18.22 9.05 0.80
CA TYR A 49 18.70 9.30 -0.56
C TYR A 49 17.57 9.67 -1.53
N VAL A 50 17.90 10.56 -2.47
CA VAL A 50 16.99 11.02 -3.54
C VAL A 50 16.98 10.03 -4.73
N TYR A 51 18.06 9.25 -4.89
CA TYR A 51 18.22 8.24 -5.92
C TYR A 51 18.97 7.05 -5.34
N GLY A 52 18.43 5.84 -5.56
CA GLY A 52 19.02 4.59 -5.11
C GLY A 52 20.53 4.57 -5.33
N LEU A 53 21.28 4.26 -4.28
CA LEU A 53 22.71 4.01 -4.41
C LEU A 53 22.92 3.03 -5.57
N GLY A 54 23.80 3.39 -6.49
CA GLY A 54 24.47 2.40 -7.31
C GLY A 54 25.17 1.45 -6.35
N GLU A 55 24.69 0.22 -6.33
CA GLU A 55 25.18 -0.90 -5.51
C GLU A 55 24.83 -0.76 -4.00
N THR A 56 23.59 -1.15 -3.67
CA THR A 56 23.25 -1.70 -2.35
C THR A 56 24.23 -2.82 -1.97
N PRO A 57 24.45 -3.10 -0.67
CA PRO A 57 25.09 -4.35 -0.26
C PRO A 57 24.42 -5.54 -0.97
N SER A 58 25.16 -6.57 -1.33
CA SER A 58 24.63 -7.70 -2.12
C SER A 58 23.86 -8.71 -1.25
N GLY A 59 23.16 -8.25 -0.21
CA GLY A 59 22.27 -9.10 0.57
C GLY A 59 21.19 -9.71 -0.32
N GLU A 60 20.67 -10.88 0.07
CA GLU A 60 19.46 -11.38 -0.57
C GLU A 60 18.27 -10.67 0.07
N ALA A 61 17.62 -9.78 -0.69
CA ALA A 61 16.36 -9.18 -0.29
C ALA A 61 15.37 -10.28 0.14
N PRO A 62 14.79 -10.22 1.34
CA PRO A 62 13.68 -11.10 1.69
C PRO A 62 12.54 -10.75 0.73
N ASN A 63 12.26 -11.62 -0.24
CA ASN A 63 11.28 -11.36 -1.31
C ASN A 63 9.94 -10.87 -0.71
N GLY A 64 9.58 -9.62 -0.97
CA GLY A 64 8.23 -9.09 -0.72
C GLY A 64 7.91 -8.61 0.70
N ALA A 65 8.89 -8.24 1.51
CA ALA A 65 8.64 -7.65 2.82
C ALA A 65 8.12 -6.19 2.68
N HIS A 66 6.82 -6.02 2.92
CA HIS A 66 6.13 -4.74 2.82
C HIS A 66 5.38 -4.40 4.11
N LEU A 67 5.62 -3.19 4.63
CA LEU A 67 4.87 -2.60 5.72
C LEU A 67 4.00 -1.48 5.15
N ILE A 68 2.69 -1.72 5.10
CA ILE A 68 1.74 -0.76 4.53
C ILE A 68 0.94 -0.15 5.68
N THR A 69 0.65 1.14 5.63
CA THR A 69 -0.27 1.86 6.53
C THR A 69 -1.16 2.79 5.69
N PRO A 70 -2.22 3.41 6.24
CA PRO A 70 -3.08 4.33 5.50
C PRO A 70 -2.37 5.33 4.59
N HIS A 71 -1.26 5.91 5.05
CA HIS A 71 -0.57 6.99 4.35
C HIS A 71 0.83 6.62 3.84
N THR A 72 1.26 5.36 3.99
CA THR A 72 2.60 4.98 3.49
C THR A 72 2.77 3.50 3.20
N HIS A 73 3.64 3.19 2.24
CA HIS A 73 3.95 1.83 1.81
C HIS A 73 5.46 1.62 1.77
N GLN A 74 5.97 0.96 2.82
CA GLN A 74 7.40 0.71 2.98
C GLN A 74 7.75 -0.68 2.49
N GLN A 75 8.86 -0.77 1.78
CA GLN A 75 9.43 -2.01 1.29
C GLN A 75 10.84 -2.16 1.85
N LEU A 76 11.14 -3.32 2.43
CA LEU A 76 12.52 -3.73 2.68
C LEU A 76 13.14 -4.19 1.36
N LEU A 77 14.11 -3.42 0.87
CA LEU A 77 14.78 -3.66 -0.41
C LEU A 77 15.94 -4.63 -0.26
N ASP A 78 16.69 -4.52 0.84
CA ASP A 78 17.88 -5.33 1.09
C ASP A 78 18.17 -5.38 2.60
N VAL A 79 18.78 -6.47 3.04
CA VAL A 79 19.27 -6.63 4.41
C VAL A 79 20.60 -7.39 4.42
N GLN A 80 21.55 -6.86 5.17
CA GLN A 80 22.76 -7.56 5.58
C GLN A 80 22.78 -7.67 7.11
N VAL A 81 22.86 -8.90 7.61
CA VAL A 81 23.08 -9.20 9.03
C VAL A 81 24.47 -9.79 9.18
N THR A 82 25.32 -9.15 9.98
CA THR A 82 26.72 -9.56 10.15
C THR A 82 27.26 -9.13 11.52
N ASP A 83 28.21 -9.89 12.06
CA ASP A 83 28.98 -9.53 13.25
C ASP A 83 30.07 -8.49 12.93
N VAL A 84 30.57 -8.45 11.68
CA VAL A 84 31.57 -7.50 11.21
C VAL A 84 31.18 -6.88 9.86
N LEU A 85 31.18 -5.56 9.79
CA LEU A 85 31.17 -4.81 8.53
C LEU A 85 32.60 -4.72 7.98
N ASP A 86 32.76 -5.16 6.72
CA ASP A 86 34.03 -4.97 6.03
C ASP A 86 34.35 -3.49 5.81
N GLN A 87 35.61 -3.23 5.48
CA GLN A 87 36.12 -1.87 5.29
C GLN A 87 35.35 -1.10 4.20
N SER A 88 35.02 -1.74 3.08
CA SER A 88 34.28 -1.12 1.98
C SER A 88 32.90 -0.65 2.44
N THR A 89 32.17 -1.51 3.14
CA THR A 89 30.80 -1.26 3.61
C THR A 89 30.80 -0.20 4.70
N ALA A 90 31.69 -0.30 5.68
CA ALA A 90 31.83 0.70 6.73
C ALA A 90 32.19 2.10 6.18
N SER A 91 33.02 2.15 5.13
CA SER A 91 33.40 3.41 4.46
C SER A 91 32.24 4.00 3.68
N LEU A 92 31.49 3.18 2.93
CA LEU A 92 30.29 3.60 2.20
C LEU A 92 29.22 4.17 3.16
N LEU A 93 29.05 3.54 4.33
CA LEU A 93 28.10 3.95 5.36
C LEU A 93 28.61 5.11 6.24
N GLY A 94 29.81 5.63 5.98
CA GLY A 94 30.37 6.78 6.70
C GLY A 94 30.70 6.51 8.17
N LEU A 95 30.90 5.25 8.57
CA LEU A 95 31.11 4.82 9.96
C LEU A 95 32.56 5.00 10.46
N GLY A 96 33.31 5.92 9.84
CA GLY A 96 34.73 6.15 10.14
C GLY A 96 35.14 7.61 10.06
N SER A 97 35.72 8.12 11.14
CA SER A 97 36.44 9.40 11.21
C SER A 97 37.95 9.25 10.96
N GLY A 98 38.41 8.07 10.54
CA GLY A 98 39.78 7.74 10.18
C GLY A 98 39.82 6.65 9.11
N SER A 99 40.91 6.59 8.35
CA SER A 99 41.09 5.66 7.23
C SER A 99 40.89 4.20 7.65
N ASP A 100 39.95 3.52 7.00
CA ASP A 100 40.14 2.13 6.56
C ASP A 100 40.21 1.04 7.64
N THR A 101 39.24 0.97 8.56
CA THR A 101 39.13 -0.18 9.48
C THR A 101 37.73 -0.80 9.45
N PRO A 102 37.63 -2.15 9.41
CA PRO A 102 36.37 -2.86 9.65
C PRO A 102 35.68 -2.39 10.95
N ARG A 103 34.40 -2.71 11.08
CA ARG A 103 33.59 -2.38 12.27
C ARG A 103 32.90 -3.62 12.78
N ALA A 104 33.08 -3.95 14.05
CA ALA A 104 32.46 -5.11 14.66
C ALA A 104 31.28 -4.70 15.55
N ALA A 105 30.27 -5.56 15.65
CA ALA A 105 29.32 -5.49 16.75
C ALA A 105 30.00 -5.91 18.07
N PRO A 106 29.46 -5.49 19.23
CA PRO A 106 29.83 -6.06 20.52
C PRO A 106 29.54 -7.57 20.57
N GLU A 107 30.18 -8.29 21.48
CA GLU A 107 29.89 -9.72 21.71
C GLU A 107 28.40 -9.95 22.03
N GLY A 108 27.76 -10.90 21.32
CA GLY A 108 26.34 -11.23 21.46
C GLY A 108 25.38 -10.29 20.74
N ALA A 109 25.89 -9.46 19.82
CA ALA A 109 25.11 -8.56 18.99
C ALA A 109 25.51 -8.69 17.50
N ASP A 110 24.57 -8.36 16.62
CA ASP A 110 24.82 -8.21 15.19
C ASP A 110 24.71 -6.75 14.76
N VAL A 111 25.37 -6.45 13.65
CA VAL A 111 25.07 -5.30 12.79
C VAL A 111 24.01 -5.69 11.75
N VAL A 112 22.89 -4.98 11.76
CA VAL A 112 21.82 -5.06 10.76
C VAL A 112 21.88 -3.81 9.88
N VAL A 113 22.25 -3.99 8.61
CA VAL A 113 22.18 -2.95 7.57
C VAL A 113 20.93 -3.23 6.74
N ALA A 114 19.94 -2.33 6.81
CA ALA A 114 18.66 -2.50 6.13
C ALA A 114 18.39 -1.31 5.20
N SER A 115 18.09 -1.60 3.93
CA SER A 115 17.65 -0.59 2.96
C SER A 115 16.14 -0.65 2.79
N LEU A 116 15.49 0.50 2.99
CA LEU A 116 14.04 0.67 2.95
C LEU A 116 13.66 1.66 1.84
N SER A 117 12.48 1.49 1.25
CA SER A 117 11.94 2.38 0.22
C SER A 117 10.44 2.63 0.41
N VAL A 118 9.98 3.83 0.13
CA VAL A 118 8.56 4.19 0.01
C VAL A 118 8.15 4.02 -1.45
N ARG A 119 7.38 2.97 -1.76
CA ARG A 119 7.10 2.55 -3.15
C ARG A 119 5.77 3.04 -3.71
N ASP A 120 4.92 3.66 -2.89
CA ASP A 120 3.73 4.35 -3.35
C ASP A 120 3.79 5.81 -2.89
N LEU A 121 4.12 6.69 -3.84
CA LEU A 121 4.18 8.14 -3.62
C LEU A 121 2.81 8.80 -3.73
N SER A 122 1.75 8.06 -4.05
CA SER A 122 0.40 8.61 -4.12
C SER A 122 -0.29 8.53 -2.76
N SER A 123 0.14 9.38 -1.82
CA SER A 123 -0.54 9.40 -0.54
C SER A 123 -1.83 10.23 -0.61
N PRO A 124 -2.97 9.72 -0.10
CA PRO A 124 -4.18 10.50 0.11
C PRO A 124 -4.06 11.33 1.39
N PHE A 125 -2.94 12.04 1.64
CA PHE A 125 -2.89 12.90 2.82
C PHE A 125 -3.96 13.98 2.69
N GLU A 126 -4.88 14.03 3.63
CA GLU A 126 -5.71 15.21 3.84
C GLU A 126 -4.91 16.27 4.59
N THR A 127 -5.14 17.55 4.27
CA THR A 127 -4.52 18.64 5.01
C THR A 127 -4.98 18.63 6.47
N GLY A 128 -4.06 18.40 7.41
CA GLY A 128 -4.34 18.45 8.85
C GLY A 128 -4.21 17.11 9.60
N GLU A 129 -3.82 16.04 8.91
CA GLU A 129 -3.59 14.72 9.52
C GLU A 129 -2.38 14.67 10.45
N THR A 130 -2.35 13.64 11.30
CA THR A 130 -1.24 13.42 12.24
C THR A 130 -0.01 12.96 11.46
N PRO A 131 1.17 13.56 11.66
CA PRO A 131 2.36 13.12 10.95
C PRO A 131 2.72 11.68 11.32
N LEU A 132 3.17 10.91 10.34
CA LEU A 132 3.72 9.58 10.53
C LEU A 132 4.88 9.61 11.51
N VAL A 133 4.93 8.62 12.41
CA VAL A 133 6.05 8.44 13.35
C VAL A 133 6.77 7.16 13.01
N PHE A 134 8.06 7.27 12.71
CA PHE A 134 8.95 6.16 12.41
C PHE A 134 9.85 5.87 13.62
N GLU A 135 9.91 4.61 14.05
CA GLU A 135 10.73 4.17 15.17
C GLU A 135 11.43 2.84 14.87
N LEU A 136 12.60 2.65 15.48
CA LEU A 136 13.24 1.34 15.64
C LEU A 136 12.96 0.81 17.03
N VAL A 137 12.54 -0.44 17.12
CA VAL A 137 12.26 -1.10 18.40
C VAL A 137 13.11 -2.36 18.53
N VAL A 138 13.96 -2.39 19.56
CA VAL A 138 14.83 -3.52 19.91
C VAL A 138 14.61 -3.82 21.39
N GLY A 139 13.96 -4.95 21.70
CA GLY A 139 13.51 -5.25 23.05
C GLY A 139 12.57 -4.17 23.59
N GLU A 140 12.93 -3.54 24.70
CA GLU A 140 12.17 -2.43 25.30
C GLU A 140 12.61 -1.04 24.77
N GLN A 141 13.74 -0.97 24.07
CA GLN A 141 14.28 0.29 23.57
C GLN A 141 13.52 0.74 22.32
N ARG A 142 13.10 2.01 22.32
CA ARG A 142 12.50 2.69 21.17
C ARG A 142 13.37 3.85 20.76
N THR A 143 13.74 3.88 19.49
CA THR A 143 14.60 4.93 18.92
C THR A 143 13.86 5.59 17.76
N PRO A 144 13.51 6.88 17.85
CA PRO A 144 12.92 7.60 16.72
C PRO A 144 13.85 7.59 15.51
N VAL A 145 13.28 7.53 14.30
CA VAL A 145 13.99 7.62 13.01
C VAL A 145 13.65 8.98 12.39
N PRO A 146 14.29 10.09 12.84
CA PRO A 146 13.94 11.43 12.38
C PRO A 146 14.25 11.60 10.89
N GLY A 147 13.35 12.24 10.14
CA GLY A 147 13.57 12.48 8.70
C GLY A 147 13.68 11.18 7.88
N ALA A 148 13.03 10.10 8.34
CA ALA A 148 12.80 8.92 7.52
C ALA A 148 12.23 9.36 6.17
N PHE A 149 12.94 9.01 5.09
CA PHE A 149 12.58 9.36 3.71
C PHE A 149 12.56 10.87 3.35
N GLY A 150 13.21 11.72 4.17
CA GLY A 150 13.37 13.15 3.88
C GLY A 150 12.11 13.98 4.19
N GLU A 151 12.01 15.16 3.55
CA GLU A 151 10.83 16.03 3.68
C GLU A 151 9.70 15.52 2.79
N TYR A 152 8.47 15.58 3.31
CA TYR A 152 7.27 15.32 2.53
C TYR A 152 6.80 16.63 1.89
N SER A 153 6.78 16.69 0.56
CA SER A 153 6.36 17.85 -0.21
C SER A 153 4.91 17.70 -0.64
N TYR A 154 4.05 18.64 -0.24
CA TYR A 154 2.66 18.71 -0.70
C TYR A 154 2.48 19.90 -1.64
N ALA A 155 2.21 19.65 -2.92
CA ALA A 155 2.04 20.69 -3.94
C ALA A 155 0.59 21.22 -4.04
N GLY A 156 -0.34 20.70 -3.24
CA GLY A 156 -1.77 21.03 -3.31
C GLY A 156 -2.49 20.23 -4.40
N ALA A 157 -3.77 19.95 -4.19
CA ALA A 157 -4.62 19.29 -5.17
C ALA A 157 -4.60 20.05 -6.52
N PRO A 158 -4.49 19.35 -7.67
CA PRO A 158 -4.62 17.90 -7.84
C PRO A 158 -3.30 17.11 -7.75
N SER A 159 -2.19 17.73 -7.38
CA SER A 159 -0.90 17.03 -7.32
C SER A 159 -0.78 16.22 -6.02
N PRO A 160 -0.56 14.89 -6.10
CA PRO A 160 -0.25 14.12 -4.91
C PRO A 160 1.04 14.67 -4.29
N GLY A 161 1.11 14.70 -2.96
CA GLY A 161 2.38 14.99 -2.32
C GLY A 161 3.36 13.82 -2.50
N PHE A 162 4.64 14.03 -2.22
CA PHE A 162 5.67 13.03 -2.43
C PHE A 162 6.83 13.20 -1.45
N TRP A 163 7.54 12.10 -1.19
CA TRP A 163 8.78 12.10 -0.41
C TRP A 163 9.95 12.57 -1.26
N LEU A 164 10.75 13.51 -0.75
CA LEU A 164 11.94 14.00 -1.47
C LEU A 164 13.07 12.95 -1.53
N SER A 165 13.10 12.00 -0.59
CA SER A 165 14.09 10.93 -0.53
C SER A 165 13.39 9.58 -0.33
N PRO A 166 12.87 8.93 -1.39
CA PRO A 166 12.03 7.74 -1.24
C PRO A 166 12.77 6.55 -0.65
N ASP A 167 14.11 6.57 -0.61
CA ASP A 167 14.94 5.48 -0.10
C ASP A 167 15.73 5.90 1.14
N MET A 168 15.94 4.97 2.07
CA MET A 168 16.86 5.13 3.20
C MET A 168 17.62 3.85 3.53
N THR A 169 18.78 4.00 4.17
CA THR A 169 19.53 2.90 4.78
C THR A 169 19.69 3.14 6.27
N LEU A 170 19.40 2.11 7.05
CA LEU A 170 19.55 2.07 8.50
C LEU A 170 20.69 1.10 8.86
N VAL A 171 21.54 1.50 9.81
CA VAL A 171 22.53 0.61 10.41
C VAL A 171 22.24 0.52 11.90
N VAL A 172 21.90 -0.68 12.35
CA VAL A 172 21.46 -0.95 13.72
C VAL A 172 22.33 -2.03 14.34
N VAL A 173 22.84 -1.81 15.54
CA VAL A 173 23.52 -2.83 16.33
C VAL A 173 22.56 -3.33 17.40
N ALA A 174 22.21 -4.62 17.36
CA ALA A 174 21.18 -5.20 18.21
C ALA A 174 21.59 -6.61 18.69
N PRO A 175 21.09 -7.08 19.85
CA PRO A 175 21.30 -8.45 20.29
C PRO A 175 20.90 -9.46 19.20
N GLU A 176 21.69 -10.53 19.05
CA GLU A 176 21.48 -11.59 18.04
C GLU A 176 20.13 -12.29 18.21
N ASP A 177 19.65 -12.39 19.45
CA ASP A 177 18.44 -13.12 19.84
C ASP A 177 17.18 -12.25 19.87
N GLN A 178 17.25 -10.99 19.42
CA GLN A 178 16.14 -10.05 19.43
C GLN A 178 15.77 -9.56 18.03
N PRO A 179 14.45 -9.47 17.72
CA PRO A 179 13.99 -8.87 16.48
C PRO A 179 14.33 -7.37 16.45
N VAL A 180 14.60 -6.86 15.25
CA VAL A 180 14.86 -5.42 15.02
C VAL A 180 13.67 -4.85 14.27
N TRP A 181 12.68 -4.36 15.00
CA TRP A 181 11.45 -3.88 14.40
C TRP A 181 11.61 -2.48 13.85
N PHE A 182 11.29 -2.30 12.57
CA PHE A 182 10.91 -1.01 12.01
C PHE A 182 9.42 -0.80 12.23
N ALA A 183 9.08 0.23 12.99
CA ALA A 183 7.73 0.56 13.41
C ALA A 183 7.26 1.84 12.75
N VAL A 184 6.04 1.81 12.21
CA VAL A 184 5.35 2.97 11.65
C VAL A 184 4.07 3.19 12.43
N THR A 185 3.94 4.36 13.06
CA THR A 185 2.69 4.79 13.68
C THR A 185 1.97 5.76 12.77
N ASP A 186 0.74 5.40 12.43
CA ASP A 186 -0.13 6.10 11.49
C ASP A 186 -1.56 6.08 12.03
N GLU A 187 -2.24 7.23 12.03
CA GLU A 187 -3.60 7.37 12.55
C GLU A 187 -3.82 6.70 13.93
N GLY A 188 -2.85 6.87 14.83
CA GLY A 188 -2.89 6.36 16.20
C GLY A 188 -2.67 4.85 16.36
N ARG A 189 -2.31 4.12 15.30
CA ARG A 189 -1.95 2.69 15.37
C ARG A 189 -0.55 2.44 14.85
N THR A 190 0.14 1.45 15.41
CA THR A 190 1.53 1.11 15.05
C THR A 190 1.59 -0.25 14.39
N ALA A 191 2.20 -0.32 13.21
CA ALA A 191 2.53 -1.58 12.53
C ALA A 191 4.04 -1.78 12.53
N ARG A 192 4.49 -3.04 12.60
CA ARG A 192 5.92 -3.37 12.68
C ARG A 192 6.36 -4.44 11.68
N MET A 193 7.57 -4.27 11.15
CA MET A 193 8.27 -5.24 10.30
C MET A 193 9.67 -5.50 10.85
N ASP A 194 10.05 -6.77 11.01
CA ASP A 194 11.40 -7.14 11.45
C ASP A 194 12.38 -6.92 10.30
N LEU A 195 13.37 -6.06 10.50
CA LEU A 195 14.36 -5.70 9.49
C LEU A 195 15.28 -6.86 9.15
N ARG A 196 15.47 -7.84 10.05
CA ARG A 196 16.35 -9.00 9.79
C ARG A 196 15.73 -9.97 8.78
N THR A 197 14.42 -10.16 8.88
CA THR A 197 13.71 -11.25 8.20
C THR A 197 12.64 -10.77 7.22
N GLY A 198 12.21 -9.51 7.35
CA GLY A 198 11.08 -8.95 6.62
C GLY A 198 9.71 -9.39 7.15
N THR A 199 9.64 -10.17 8.23
CA THR A 199 8.36 -10.65 8.77
C THR A 199 7.59 -9.51 9.43
N LEU A 200 6.29 -9.46 9.19
CA LEU A 200 5.38 -8.55 9.89
C LEU A 200 5.07 -9.07 11.29
N SER A 201 4.91 -8.15 12.24
CA SER A 201 4.43 -8.48 13.57
C SER A 201 2.91 -8.61 13.58
N ASP A 202 2.36 -9.31 14.58
CA ASP A 202 0.91 -9.47 14.75
C ASP A 202 0.18 -8.11 14.87
N ASP A 203 0.87 -7.05 15.30
CA ASP A 203 0.28 -5.70 15.34
C ASP A 203 0.10 -5.06 13.97
N ALA A 204 0.76 -5.56 12.93
CA ALA A 204 0.57 -5.19 11.54
C ALA A 204 -0.56 -6.02 10.89
N ASP A 205 -1.03 -7.05 11.58
CA ASP A 205 -2.20 -7.85 11.20
C ASP A 205 -3.44 -7.30 11.93
N THR A 206 -4.36 -6.69 11.18
CA THR A 206 -5.55 -6.12 11.79
C THR A 206 -6.50 -7.23 12.25
N ALA A 207 -7.48 -6.91 13.11
CA ALA A 207 -8.46 -7.83 13.70
C ALA A 207 -9.31 -8.68 12.71
N ALA A 208 -9.04 -8.59 11.41
CA ALA A 208 -9.67 -9.31 10.32
C ALA A 208 -8.68 -10.19 9.50
N GLY A 209 -7.43 -10.37 9.94
CA GLY A 209 -6.41 -11.10 9.17
C GLY A 209 -6.01 -10.35 7.90
N LEU A 210 -6.07 -9.02 7.93
CA LEU A 210 -5.78 -8.14 6.82
C LEU A 210 -4.58 -7.26 7.18
N ALA A 211 -3.59 -7.23 6.31
CA ALA A 211 -2.53 -6.24 6.39
C ALA A 211 -3.16 -4.84 6.35
N TYR A 212 -2.57 -3.91 7.08
CA TYR A 212 -3.01 -2.52 7.29
C TYR A 212 -3.55 -1.77 6.06
N TYR A 213 -3.19 -2.16 4.82
CA TYR A 213 -3.76 -1.64 3.58
C TYR A 213 -3.82 -2.67 2.43
N SER A 214 -3.97 -3.98 2.71
CA SER A 214 -4.31 -4.90 1.62
C SER A 214 -5.80 -4.77 1.34
N GLY A 215 -6.17 -3.72 0.59
CA GLY A 215 -7.51 -3.58 0.07
C GLY A 215 -7.89 -4.88 -0.63
N ARG A 216 -8.96 -5.54 -0.20
CA ARG A 216 -9.51 -6.65 -0.98
C ARG A 216 -10.49 -6.07 -1.97
N PHE A 217 -10.31 -6.37 -3.24
CA PHE A 217 -11.11 -5.80 -4.31
C PHE A 217 -12.08 -6.84 -4.88
N GLY A 218 -13.35 -6.46 -4.96
CA GLY A 218 -14.36 -7.14 -5.75
C GLY A 218 -14.51 -6.44 -7.09
N ASP A 219 -14.34 -7.18 -8.18
CA ASP A 219 -14.57 -6.64 -9.52
C ASP A 219 -16.06 -6.32 -9.72
N LEU A 220 -16.35 -5.09 -10.15
CA LEU A 220 -17.69 -4.65 -10.56
C LEU A 220 -17.88 -4.65 -12.08
N GLY A 221 -16.83 -5.03 -12.82
CA GLY A 221 -16.88 -5.47 -14.20
C GLY A 221 -17.50 -4.47 -15.16
N GLY A 222 -16.92 -3.27 -15.31
CA GLY A 222 -17.30 -2.27 -16.33
C GLY A 222 -18.80 -1.96 -16.41
N ALA A 223 -19.56 -2.29 -15.35
CA ALA A 223 -21.00 -2.23 -15.37
C ALA A 223 -21.40 -0.76 -15.49
N SER A 224 -22.37 -0.51 -16.36
CA SER A 224 -22.84 0.83 -16.64
C SER A 224 -24.32 0.84 -16.94
N GLY A 225 -24.90 2.01 -16.79
CA GLY A 225 -26.30 2.29 -17.07
C GLY A 225 -26.45 3.74 -17.47
N SER A 226 -27.38 4.03 -18.36
CA SER A 226 -27.67 5.41 -18.75
C SER A 226 -29.16 5.63 -18.95
N ALA A 227 -29.61 6.85 -18.72
CA ALA A 227 -30.95 7.29 -19.03
C ALA A 227 -30.91 8.67 -19.70
N ALA A 228 -31.71 8.82 -20.74
CA ALA A 228 -31.98 10.11 -21.35
C ALA A 228 -33.23 10.74 -20.72
N GLY A 229 -33.21 12.06 -20.59
CA GLY A 229 -34.34 12.83 -20.10
C GLY A 229 -34.17 14.30 -20.40
N THR A 230 -35.09 15.11 -19.86
CA THR A 230 -35.04 16.57 -19.99
C THR A 230 -34.91 17.21 -18.62
N ALA A 231 -33.99 18.16 -18.47
CA ALA A 231 -33.86 18.98 -17.27
C ALA A 231 -34.46 20.38 -17.51
N THR A 232 -35.26 20.87 -16.56
CA THR A 232 -35.87 22.21 -16.61
C THR A 232 -35.81 22.89 -15.24
N ASP A 233 -35.42 24.16 -15.22
CA ASP A 233 -35.51 25.03 -14.05
C ASP A 233 -36.98 25.18 -13.57
N LEU A 234 -37.24 24.97 -12.27
CA LEU A 234 -38.57 25.11 -11.67
C LEU A 234 -39.15 26.53 -11.74
N LEU A 235 -38.30 27.54 -11.92
CA LEU A 235 -38.67 28.94 -12.12
C LEU A 235 -38.93 29.28 -13.60
N GLY A 236 -38.73 28.33 -14.52
CA GLY A 236 -39.05 28.45 -15.94
C GLY A 236 -38.21 29.48 -16.71
N GLN A 237 -37.04 29.87 -16.20
CA GLN A 237 -36.17 30.88 -16.83
C GLN A 237 -35.44 30.33 -18.06
N TYR A 238 -35.32 29.00 -18.18
CA TYR A 238 -34.59 28.33 -19.26
C TYR A 238 -35.46 27.31 -20.00
N ALA A 239 -35.19 27.14 -21.29
CA ALA A 239 -35.80 26.08 -22.08
C ALA A 239 -35.32 24.71 -21.55
N PRO A 240 -36.18 23.66 -21.58
CA PRO A 240 -35.75 22.31 -21.25
C PRO A 240 -34.55 21.90 -22.10
N VAL A 241 -33.55 21.29 -21.45
CA VAL A 241 -32.36 20.77 -22.12
C VAL A 241 -32.39 19.25 -22.12
N ASP A 242 -32.08 18.64 -23.26
CA ASP A 242 -31.91 17.20 -23.37
C ASP A 242 -30.60 16.80 -22.72
N VAL A 243 -30.68 15.85 -21.78
CA VAL A 243 -29.55 15.36 -21.00
C VAL A 243 -29.54 13.84 -21.03
N THR A 244 -28.37 13.26 -21.22
CA THR A 244 -28.12 11.85 -20.93
C THR A 244 -27.23 11.76 -19.71
N VAL A 245 -27.66 10.94 -18.77
CA VAL A 245 -26.98 10.71 -17.50
C VAL A 245 -26.52 9.26 -17.51
N GLY A 246 -25.22 9.05 -17.31
CA GLY A 246 -24.59 7.74 -17.28
C GLY A 246 -23.96 7.48 -15.91
N LEU A 247 -24.06 6.25 -15.42
CA LEU A 247 -23.30 5.74 -14.28
C LEU A 247 -22.44 4.58 -14.77
N SER A 248 -21.18 4.52 -14.34
CA SER A 248 -20.28 3.41 -14.69
C SER A 248 -19.27 3.08 -13.61
N TYR A 249 -18.75 1.85 -13.64
CA TYR A 249 -17.65 1.38 -12.79
C TYR A 249 -16.38 1.12 -13.62
N ALA A 250 -16.13 1.91 -14.67
CA ALA A 250 -15.23 1.57 -15.77
C ALA A 250 -13.79 1.19 -15.35
N GLU A 251 -13.32 1.62 -14.18
CA GLU A 251 -12.02 1.23 -13.60
C GLU A 251 -12.08 1.08 -12.07
N ARG A 252 -13.28 0.88 -11.51
CA ARG A 252 -13.53 0.95 -10.06
C ARG A 252 -14.09 -0.38 -9.56
N GLY A 253 -13.53 -0.87 -8.47
CA GLY A 253 -14.00 -2.06 -7.76
C GLY A 253 -14.74 -1.72 -6.48
N PHE A 254 -15.35 -2.74 -5.89
CA PHE A 254 -15.76 -2.70 -4.49
C PHE A 254 -14.52 -2.96 -3.63
N THR A 255 -14.22 -2.08 -2.69
CA THR A 255 -13.02 -2.19 -1.85
C THR A 255 -13.40 -2.54 -0.43
N LEU A 256 -12.70 -3.49 0.18
CA LEU A 256 -12.73 -3.74 1.63
C LEU A 256 -11.44 -3.25 2.26
N SER A 257 -11.54 -2.44 3.30
CA SER A 257 -10.38 -1.88 4.03
C SER A 257 -10.64 -1.75 5.53
N PRO A 258 -9.64 -1.96 6.40
CA PRO A 258 -9.75 -1.68 7.84
C PRO A 258 -9.74 -0.17 8.17
N TRP A 259 -9.36 0.68 7.21
CA TRP A 259 -9.31 2.14 7.34
C TRP A 259 -9.79 2.82 6.04
N LEU A 260 -10.52 3.93 6.17
CA LEU A 260 -10.88 4.79 5.04
C LEU A 260 -10.63 6.27 5.39
N PRO A 261 -10.27 7.11 4.40
CA PRO A 261 -10.25 8.56 4.57
C PRO A 261 -11.61 9.07 5.07
N GLY A 262 -11.60 10.05 5.97
CA GLY A 262 -12.80 10.61 6.59
C GLY A 262 -13.52 9.71 7.62
N GLN A 263 -13.38 8.39 7.54
CA GLN A 263 -14.00 7.43 8.46
C GLN A 263 -13.04 6.85 9.50
N GLY A 264 -11.74 6.90 9.22
CA GLY A 264 -10.70 6.38 10.10
C GLY A 264 -10.73 4.85 10.22
N TRP A 265 -10.22 4.35 11.36
CA TRP A 265 -10.17 2.92 11.63
C TRP A 265 -11.54 2.34 12.00
N VAL A 266 -11.87 1.22 11.38
CA VAL A 266 -13.05 0.44 11.75
C VAL A 266 -12.86 -0.25 13.11
N ALA A 267 -13.98 -0.60 13.75
CA ALA A 267 -13.99 -1.41 14.98
C ALA A 267 -13.46 -2.83 14.75
N ALA A 268 -12.95 -3.47 15.81
CA ALA A 268 -12.43 -4.84 15.72
C ALA A 268 -13.52 -5.83 15.23
N GLY A 269 -13.12 -6.77 14.36
CA GLY A 269 -14.04 -7.75 13.74
C GLY A 269 -14.91 -7.18 12.62
N ARG A 270 -14.65 -5.95 12.18
CA ARG A 270 -15.38 -5.25 11.12
C ARG A 270 -14.43 -4.72 10.04
N LEU A 271 -14.98 -4.32 8.90
CA LEU A 271 -14.29 -3.72 7.77
C LEU A 271 -15.16 -2.63 7.15
N TRP A 272 -14.52 -1.59 6.63
CA TRP A 272 -15.20 -0.69 5.72
C TRP A 272 -15.32 -1.32 4.34
N GLY A 273 -16.52 -1.31 3.77
CA GLY A 273 -16.73 -1.51 2.34
C GLY A 273 -16.90 -0.16 1.67
N SER A 274 -16.29 0.07 0.52
CA SER A 274 -16.53 1.29 -0.27
C SER A 274 -16.68 0.98 -1.75
N VAL A 275 -17.49 1.80 -2.42
CA VAL A 275 -17.61 1.79 -3.87
C VAL A 275 -17.63 3.23 -4.36
N PHE A 276 -17.11 3.42 -5.56
CA PHE A 276 -17.25 4.65 -6.31
C PHE A 276 -17.74 4.33 -7.72
N ALA A 277 -18.74 5.06 -8.19
CA ALA A 277 -19.23 5.06 -9.55
C ALA A 277 -18.88 6.40 -10.20
N ASP A 278 -18.54 6.35 -11.49
CA ASP A 278 -18.34 7.52 -12.32
C ASP A 278 -19.69 7.97 -12.89
N LEU A 279 -20.13 9.16 -12.51
CA LEU A 279 -21.29 9.84 -13.08
C LEU A 279 -20.85 10.67 -14.29
N GLU A 280 -21.42 10.36 -15.44
CA GLU A 280 -21.25 11.11 -16.68
C GLU A 280 -22.53 11.88 -16.99
N LEU A 281 -22.41 13.18 -17.26
CA LEU A 281 -23.51 14.02 -17.70
C LEU A 281 -23.18 14.56 -19.10
N THR A 282 -24.06 14.31 -20.07
CA THR A 282 -23.91 14.80 -21.45
C THR A 282 -25.18 15.50 -21.93
N GLY A 283 -25.03 16.61 -22.66
CA GLY A 283 -26.17 17.37 -23.21
C GLY A 283 -25.73 18.52 -24.11
N GLN A 284 -26.58 18.90 -25.07
CA GLN A 284 -26.37 20.10 -25.87
C GLN A 284 -26.81 21.34 -25.08
N TYR A 285 -25.93 22.35 -25.00
CA TYR A 285 -26.22 23.60 -24.28
C TYR A 285 -26.63 23.39 -22.81
N ALA A 286 -26.05 22.40 -22.13
CA ALA A 286 -26.32 22.19 -20.72
C ALA A 286 -25.71 23.36 -19.92
N PRO A 287 -26.51 24.25 -19.29
CA PRO A 287 -26.02 25.07 -18.18
C PRO A 287 -25.31 24.21 -17.13
N ALA A 288 -24.72 24.81 -16.10
CA ALA A 288 -24.23 24.04 -14.96
C ALA A 288 -25.37 23.18 -14.37
N ILE A 289 -25.35 21.86 -14.60
CA ILE A 289 -26.33 20.91 -14.09
C ILE A 289 -25.73 20.27 -12.86
N GLY A 290 -26.49 20.27 -11.77
CA GLY A 290 -26.16 19.56 -10.56
C GLY A 290 -27.20 18.51 -10.18
N VAL A 291 -26.74 17.49 -9.46
CA VAL A 291 -27.57 16.48 -8.80
C VAL A 291 -27.20 16.45 -7.33
N THR A 292 -28.19 16.55 -6.47
CA THR A 292 -28.04 16.33 -5.03
C THR A 292 -28.79 15.07 -4.65
N THR A 293 -28.08 14.14 -4.03
CA THR A 293 -28.61 12.84 -3.59
C THR A 293 -27.89 12.38 -2.33
N SER A 294 -28.25 11.22 -1.79
CA SER A 294 -27.52 10.57 -0.71
C SER A 294 -27.12 9.16 -1.11
N SER A 295 -25.98 8.70 -0.57
CA SER A 295 -25.42 7.37 -0.84
C SER A 295 -26.43 6.23 -0.65
N ASP A 296 -27.31 6.32 0.35
CA ASP A 296 -28.36 5.35 0.69
C ASP A 296 -29.57 5.36 -0.25
N GLN A 297 -29.73 6.41 -1.04
CA GLN A 297 -30.72 6.47 -2.12
C GLN A 297 -30.17 5.91 -3.43
N VAL A 298 -28.86 6.03 -3.64
CA VAL A 298 -28.21 5.61 -4.88
C VAL A 298 -27.77 4.15 -4.84
N PHE A 299 -27.20 3.71 -3.72
CA PHE A 299 -26.56 2.40 -3.60
C PHE A 299 -27.28 1.50 -2.61
N GLY A 300 -27.50 0.26 -3.04
CA GLY A 300 -27.96 -0.83 -2.20
C GLY A 300 -26.96 -1.99 -2.25
N LEU A 301 -26.72 -2.61 -1.10
CA LEU A 301 -25.87 -3.81 -1.01
C LEU A 301 -26.68 -4.95 -0.37
N ALA A 302 -26.70 -6.10 -1.05
CA ALA A 302 -27.19 -7.34 -0.47
C ALA A 302 -26.03 -8.33 -0.35
N GLY A 303 -25.82 -8.92 0.83
CA GLY A 303 -24.81 -9.94 1.04
C GLY A 303 -25.10 -11.21 0.25
N ALA A 304 -24.11 -12.10 0.17
CA ALA A 304 -24.31 -13.42 -0.46
C ALA A 304 -25.39 -14.27 0.23
N ASP A 305 -25.69 -13.99 1.49
CA ASP A 305 -26.77 -14.59 2.29
C ASP A 305 -28.14 -13.91 2.08
N GLY A 306 -28.19 -12.85 1.25
CA GLY A 306 -29.38 -12.04 1.00
C GLY A 306 -29.65 -10.97 2.06
N ALA A 307 -28.79 -10.82 3.08
CA ALA A 307 -28.95 -9.76 4.08
C ALA A 307 -28.73 -8.39 3.42
N VAL A 308 -29.68 -7.47 3.61
CA VAL A 308 -29.56 -6.10 3.09
C VAL A 308 -28.71 -5.26 4.04
N MET A 309 -27.71 -4.59 3.47
CA MET A 309 -26.76 -3.73 4.17
C MET A 309 -26.94 -2.29 3.68
N ALA A 310 -27.34 -1.41 4.59
CA ALA A 310 -27.47 0.01 4.29
C ALA A 310 -26.09 0.67 4.29
N PRO A 311 -25.79 1.55 3.33
CA PRO A 311 -24.60 2.37 3.38
C PRO A 311 -24.72 3.42 4.50
N LEU A 312 -23.58 3.97 4.93
CA LEU A 312 -23.52 5.16 5.74
C LEU A 312 -24.14 6.32 4.97
N PRO A 313 -25.04 7.12 5.59
CA PRO A 313 -25.68 8.23 4.92
C PRO A 313 -24.66 9.36 4.70
N GLU A 314 -24.27 9.56 3.45
CA GLU A 314 -23.41 10.65 3.02
C GLU A 314 -24.13 11.45 1.94
N SER A 315 -24.18 12.78 2.11
CA SER A 315 -24.72 13.67 1.09
C SER A 315 -23.75 13.69 -0.09
N VAL A 316 -24.26 13.39 -1.27
CA VAL A 316 -23.52 13.47 -2.52
C VAL A 316 -24.06 14.67 -3.29
N GLU A 317 -23.23 15.71 -3.41
CA GLU A 317 -23.49 16.84 -4.29
C GLU A 317 -22.59 16.73 -5.52
N VAL A 318 -23.23 16.63 -6.67
CA VAL A 318 -22.56 16.50 -7.95
C VAL A 318 -22.89 17.72 -8.78
N SER A 319 -21.90 18.49 -9.23
CA SER A 319 -22.14 19.64 -10.10
C SER A 319 -21.18 19.61 -11.28
N GLY A 320 -21.72 19.58 -12.50
CA GLY A 320 -20.94 19.80 -13.72
C GLY A 320 -21.06 21.24 -14.16
N THR A 321 -19.96 21.93 -14.42
CA THR A 321 -19.93 23.26 -15.04
C THR A 321 -19.26 23.17 -16.41
N ASP A 322 -20.00 23.48 -17.48
CA ASP A 322 -19.41 23.66 -18.81
C ASP A 322 -18.72 25.04 -18.88
N THR A 323 -17.58 25.10 -19.58
CA THR A 323 -16.98 26.37 -19.98
C THR A 323 -17.21 26.72 -21.45
N PHE A 324 -17.49 25.80 -22.39
CA PHE A 324 -17.71 26.12 -23.81
C PHE A 324 -18.44 25.01 -24.62
N GLY A 325 -19.78 24.96 -24.57
CA GLY A 325 -20.64 24.40 -25.61
C GLY A 325 -20.91 22.89 -25.58
N SER A 326 -20.35 22.14 -24.64
CA SER A 326 -20.70 20.74 -24.36
C SER A 326 -20.28 20.37 -22.94
N LEU A 327 -21.24 19.94 -22.10
CA LEU A 327 -20.94 19.37 -20.79
C LEU A 327 -20.41 17.95 -21.00
N SER A 328 -19.13 17.73 -20.68
CA SER A 328 -18.58 16.40 -20.43
C SER A 328 -17.76 16.49 -19.15
N GLY A 329 -18.21 15.84 -18.11
CA GLY A 329 -17.51 15.74 -16.84
C GLY A 329 -17.81 14.40 -16.20
N THR A 330 -16.77 13.78 -15.65
CA THR A 330 -16.90 12.58 -14.83
C THR A 330 -16.76 13.00 -13.39
N ILE A 331 -17.78 12.70 -12.58
CA ILE A 331 -17.78 13.02 -11.14
C ILE A 331 -17.98 11.72 -10.36
N GLY A 332 -17.17 11.51 -9.33
CA GLY A 332 -17.28 10.33 -8.48
C GLY A 332 -18.49 10.43 -7.54
N VAL A 333 -19.34 9.41 -7.55
CA VAL A 333 -20.42 9.21 -6.58
C VAL A 333 -20.12 7.92 -5.83
N GLY A 334 -20.07 7.96 -4.50
CA GLY A 334 -19.64 6.83 -3.69
C GLY A 334 -20.59 6.46 -2.57
N ALA A 335 -20.34 5.30 -1.98
CA ALA A 335 -20.97 4.85 -0.75
C ALA A 335 -19.98 4.04 0.08
N VAL A 336 -20.18 4.10 1.40
CA VAL A 336 -19.39 3.37 2.40
C VAL A 336 -20.31 2.52 3.25
N TRP A 337 -19.88 1.33 3.66
CA TRP A 337 -20.60 0.39 4.52
C TRP A 337 -19.73 -0.06 5.69
N ASP A 338 -20.35 -0.29 6.85
CA ASP A 338 -19.73 -0.99 7.98
C ASP A 338 -20.06 -2.49 7.93
N LEU A 339 -19.11 -3.30 7.49
CA LEU A 339 -19.28 -4.72 7.16
C LEU A 339 -18.59 -5.63 8.18
N PRO A 340 -19.04 -6.89 8.35
CA PRO A 340 -18.30 -7.85 9.16
C PRO A 340 -16.96 -8.22 8.49
N ALA A 341 -15.95 -8.53 9.29
CA ALA A 341 -14.60 -8.85 8.81
C ALA A 341 -14.53 -10.06 7.84
N ASP A 342 -15.51 -10.95 7.90
CA ASP A 342 -15.63 -12.13 7.05
C ASP A 342 -16.49 -11.91 5.80
N PHE A 343 -16.94 -10.66 5.55
CA PHE A 343 -17.65 -10.31 4.33
C PHE A 343 -16.82 -10.65 3.09
N ALA A 344 -17.41 -11.43 2.19
CA ALA A 344 -16.72 -11.99 1.03
C ALA A 344 -17.37 -11.59 -0.31
N GLY A 345 -18.38 -10.72 -0.29
CA GLY A 345 -19.08 -10.27 -1.50
C GLY A 345 -20.60 -10.29 -1.37
N GLY A 346 -21.26 -9.91 -2.46
CA GLY A 346 -22.69 -9.69 -2.50
C GLY A 346 -23.18 -9.24 -3.87
N THR A 347 -24.34 -8.62 -3.90
CA THR A 347 -24.92 -7.95 -5.07
C THR A 347 -25.05 -6.47 -4.79
N LEU A 348 -24.41 -5.64 -5.61
CA LEU A 348 -24.54 -4.19 -5.61
C LEU A 348 -25.68 -3.79 -6.56
N THR A 349 -26.57 -2.91 -6.10
CA THR A 349 -27.60 -2.29 -6.93
C THR A 349 -27.43 -0.78 -6.92
N THR A 350 -27.60 -0.15 -8.07
CA THR A 350 -27.34 1.28 -8.23
C THR A 350 -28.43 1.94 -9.04
N SER A 351 -29.05 2.97 -8.46
CA SER A 351 -30.14 3.72 -9.08
C SER A 351 -30.07 5.18 -8.69
N LEU A 352 -29.88 6.08 -9.64
CA LEU A 352 -29.91 7.52 -9.39
C LEU A 352 -31.28 8.09 -9.72
N ASP A 353 -31.98 8.52 -8.68
CA ASP A 353 -33.24 9.28 -8.72
C ASP A 353 -33.16 10.44 -7.72
N GLY A 354 -32.29 11.42 -8.04
CA GLY A 354 -31.93 12.53 -7.15
C GLY A 354 -32.70 13.82 -7.43
N ALA A 355 -32.53 14.80 -6.54
CA ALA A 355 -32.97 16.17 -6.80
C ALA A 355 -32.00 16.84 -7.80
N TRP A 356 -32.55 17.57 -8.77
CA TRP A 356 -31.75 18.18 -9.83
C TRP A 356 -31.67 19.70 -9.64
N THR A 357 -30.58 20.30 -10.09
CA THR A 357 -30.42 21.75 -10.17
C THR A 357 -29.85 22.17 -11.53
N VAL A 358 -30.22 23.37 -11.97
CA VAL A 358 -29.74 24.02 -13.18
C VAL A 358 -29.31 25.46 -12.83
N LEU A 359 -28.03 25.78 -13.01
CA LEU A 359 -27.40 27.05 -12.60
C LEU A 359 -27.62 27.38 -11.12
N GLY A 360 -27.61 26.36 -10.26
CA GLY A 360 -27.86 26.52 -8.82
C GLY A 360 -29.33 26.72 -8.44
N ASN A 361 -30.26 26.70 -9.41
CA ASN A 361 -31.70 26.71 -9.14
C ASN A 361 -32.26 25.28 -9.15
N PRO A 362 -33.21 24.95 -8.25
CA PRO A 362 -33.94 23.68 -8.31
C PRO A 362 -34.52 23.41 -9.70
N ALA A 363 -34.37 22.18 -10.17
CA ALA A 363 -34.79 21.73 -11.47
C ALA A 363 -35.61 20.44 -11.37
N THR A 364 -36.45 20.21 -12.37
CA THR A 364 -37.12 18.93 -12.60
C THR A 364 -36.40 18.18 -13.69
N PHE A 365 -35.96 16.96 -13.39
CA PHE A 365 -35.59 16.00 -14.40
C PHE A 365 -36.81 15.15 -14.77
N THR A 366 -37.09 15.06 -16.07
CA THR A 366 -38.15 14.20 -16.60
C THR A 366 -37.49 13.12 -17.43
N GLY A 367 -37.36 11.93 -16.85
CA GLY A 367 -36.72 10.76 -17.44
C GLY A 367 -36.91 9.55 -16.53
N ALA A 368 -36.49 8.38 -17.00
CA ALA A 368 -36.37 7.22 -16.12
C ALA A 368 -35.15 7.41 -15.18
N PRO A 369 -35.18 6.86 -13.96
CA PRO A 369 -33.98 6.78 -13.13
C PRO A 369 -32.83 6.11 -13.88
N VAL A 370 -31.61 6.58 -13.67
CA VAL A 370 -30.41 5.92 -14.21
C VAL A 370 -30.14 4.71 -13.35
N THR A 371 -30.25 3.52 -13.93
CA THR A 371 -30.04 2.27 -13.21
C THR A 371 -28.89 1.51 -13.83
N VAL A 372 -27.98 1.03 -12.99
CA VAL A 372 -27.00 0.01 -13.39
C VAL A 372 -27.60 -1.35 -13.05
N ALA A 373 -27.50 -2.32 -13.98
CA ALA A 373 -27.96 -3.67 -13.70
C ALA A 373 -27.28 -4.21 -12.43
N PRO A 374 -27.99 -4.98 -11.58
CA PRO A 374 -27.39 -5.53 -10.36
C PRO A 374 -26.09 -6.29 -10.64
N VAL A 375 -25.03 -5.97 -9.90
CA VAL A 375 -23.70 -6.54 -10.08
C VAL A 375 -23.38 -7.46 -8.91
N ALA A 376 -23.32 -8.76 -9.18
CA ALA A 376 -22.80 -9.72 -8.22
C ALA A 376 -21.27 -9.68 -8.23
N PHE A 377 -20.65 -9.64 -7.05
CA PHE A 377 -19.20 -9.60 -6.90
C PHE A 377 -18.74 -10.48 -5.74
N THR A 378 -17.50 -10.92 -5.83
CA THR A 378 -16.82 -11.67 -4.78
C THR A 378 -15.50 -10.99 -4.46
N VAL A 379 -15.14 -10.96 -3.19
CA VAL A 379 -13.91 -10.35 -2.70
C VAL A 379 -12.99 -11.46 -2.20
N PRO A 380 -11.80 -11.67 -2.80
CA PRO A 380 -10.86 -12.70 -2.36
C PRO A 380 -10.44 -12.50 -0.91
N ARG A 381 -10.23 -13.60 -0.17
CA ARG A 381 -9.72 -13.55 1.20
C ARG A 381 -8.23 -13.25 1.25
#